data_AF-A0A9P5CKZ8-F1
#
_entry.id   AF-A0A9P5CKZ8-F1
#
_cell.length_a   1.000
_cell.length_b   1.000
_cell.length_c   1.000
_cell.angle_alpha   90.00
_cell.angle_beta   90.00
_cell.angle_gamma   90.00
#
_symmetry.space_group_name_H-M   'P 1'
#
loop_
_entity.id
_entity.type
_entity.pdbx_description
1 polymer ?
#
loop_
_entity_poly.entity_id
_entity_poly.type
_entity_poly.pdbx_seq_one_letter_code
_entity_poly.pdbx_strand_id
1 'polypeptide(L)'
;MTTDSTVQPSSPASHPAKRVKLDENTTSNTTTIASSADTMAAPPLMIKRLSEKARLPTRGSAFAAGYDIYASKPTVIPARGKALVDTDISMACPPGTYGRIAPRSGLASKHFIDTGAGVIDADYRGQVKILLFNHSEADFSVSEGDRVAQLVLERIYTPEVVEVAELEDSVRGAGGFGSTARPLMGPRTVLPPRQRSR
;
A
#
# COMPACT_ATOMS: atom_id res chain seq x y z
N MET A 1 2.07 24.62 -54.30
CA MET A 1 1.68 25.73 -55.18
C MET A 1 0.32 26.21 -54.66
N THR A 2 0.21 27.18 -53.74
CA THR A 2 0.26 28.66 -53.95
C THR A 2 -0.79 29.13 -54.97
N THR A 3 -1.76 30.02 -54.71
CA THR A 3 -1.96 31.11 -53.70
C THR A 3 -3.43 31.15 -53.23
N ASP A 4 -3.79 31.45 -51.98
CA ASP A 4 -3.96 32.78 -51.32
C ASP A 4 -4.95 33.78 -51.99
N SER A 5 -6.03 34.16 -51.29
CA SER A 5 -6.45 35.56 -51.02
C SER A 5 -7.83 35.67 -50.31
N THR A 6 -7.90 36.64 -49.40
CA THR A 6 -9.01 36.96 -48.45
C THR A 6 -10.16 37.77 -49.09
N VAL A 7 -11.33 37.86 -48.42
CA VAL A 7 -12.02 39.14 -48.01
C VAL A 7 -13.44 38.89 -47.46
N GLN A 8 -13.76 39.48 -46.30
CA GLN A 8 -15.10 39.88 -45.82
C GLN A 8 -15.13 41.42 -45.76
N PRO A 9 -16.27 42.13 -45.96
CA PRO A 9 -17.19 42.39 -44.83
C PRO A 9 -18.68 42.71 -45.19
N SER A 10 -19.60 42.65 -44.19
CA SER A 10 -20.46 43.79 -43.77
C SER A 10 -21.68 43.38 -42.90
N SER A 11 -21.92 44.13 -41.81
CA SER A 11 -23.20 44.25 -41.07
C SER A 11 -23.52 45.76 -40.94
N PRO A 12 -24.79 46.22 -40.84
CA PRO A 12 -25.62 46.19 -39.60
C PRO A 12 -27.15 45.94 -39.92
N ALA A 13 -28.21 46.25 -39.14
CA ALA A 13 -28.36 46.98 -37.86
C ALA A 13 -29.62 46.63 -37.02
N SER A 14 -29.43 46.49 -35.70
CA SER A 14 -30.18 47.12 -34.58
C SER A 14 -31.74 47.09 -34.43
N HIS A 15 -32.19 46.39 -33.36
CA HIS A 15 -33.18 46.82 -32.31
C HIS A 15 -34.67 47.10 -32.68
N PRO A 16 -35.64 47.14 -31.71
CA PRO A 16 -35.51 47.25 -30.24
C PRO A 16 -36.31 46.24 -29.37
N ALA A 17 -36.24 46.43 -28.05
CA ALA A 17 -36.82 45.57 -27.00
C ALA A 17 -38.19 46.04 -26.47
N LYS A 18 -38.89 45.17 -25.72
CA LYS A 18 -39.93 45.54 -24.73
C LYS A 18 -39.83 44.66 -23.46
N ARG A 19 -40.42 45.15 -22.36
CA ARG A 19 -40.12 44.80 -20.95
C ARG A 19 -41.44 44.50 -20.19
N VAL A 20 -41.32 44.02 -18.94
CA VAL A 20 -42.35 43.97 -17.85
C VAL A 20 -43.17 42.66 -17.86
N LYS A 21 -43.46 41.95 -16.76
CA LYS A 21 -43.43 42.27 -15.30
C LYS A 21 -42.87 41.13 -14.42
N LEU A 22 -42.58 41.46 -13.17
CA LEU A 22 -42.28 40.56 -12.04
C LEU A 22 -43.61 40.05 -11.43
N ASP A 23 -43.59 38.88 -10.78
CA ASP A 23 -44.43 38.57 -9.62
C ASP A 23 -43.65 37.63 -8.67
N GLU A 24 -43.78 37.87 -7.37
CA GLU A 24 -43.10 37.12 -6.31
C GLU A 24 -43.94 35.90 -5.90
N ASN A 25 -43.31 34.76 -5.62
CA ASN A 25 -43.76 33.98 -4.46
C ASN A 25 -42.62 33.21 -3.79
N THR A 26 -42.49 33.46 -2.50
CA THR A 26 -41.56 32.79 -1.59
C THR A 26 -42.12 31.43 -1.20
N THR A 27 -41.37 30.36 -1.46
CA THR A 27 -41.42 29.17 -0.60
C THR A 27 -40.00 28.72 -0.30
N SER A 28 -39.65 28.77 0.99
CA SER A 28 -38.38 28.32 1.53
C SER A 28 -38.21 26.81 1.34
N ASN A 29 -37.39 26.40 0.36
CA ASN A 29 -36.79 25.07 0.43
C ASN A 29 -35.73 25.10 1.55
N THR A 30 -36.19 24.73 2.74
CA THR A 30 -35.37 24.43 3.91
C THR A 30 -34.19 23.59 3.46
N THR A 31 -32.98 24.16 3.52
CA THR A 31 -31.75 23.40 3.35
C THR A 31 -31.70 22.41 4.51
N THR A 32 -32.07 21.16 4.24
CA THR A 32 -31.79 20.04 5.12
C THR A 32 -30.27 19.93 5.22
N ILE A 33 -29.71 20.60 6.23
CA ILE A 33 -28.43 20.22 6.80
C ILE A 33 -28.67 18.86 7.45
N ALA A 34 -28.71 17.82 6.61
CA ALA A 34 -28.55 16.46 7.05
C ALA A 34 -27.15 16.40 7.66
N SER A 35 -27.11 16.38 8.99
CA SER A 35 -25.89 16.18 9.75
C SER A 35 -25.36 14.78 9.44
N SER A 36 -24.59 14.66 8.36
CA SER A 36 -23.93 13.43 7.96
C SER A 36 -22.75 13.16 8.89
N ALA A 37 -23.07 12.81 10.14
CA ALA A 37 -22.25 11.93 10.96
C ALA A 37 -22.31 10.50 10.39
N ASP A 38 -22.14 10.37 9.07
CA ASP A 38 -21.92 9.10 8.42
C ASP A 38 -20.58 8.59 8.92
N THR A 39 -20.64 7.48 9.63
CA THR A 39 -19.49 6.89 10.31
C THR A 39 -18.40 6.64 9.28
N MET A 40 -17.20 7.20 9.51
CA MET A 40 -16.02 7.12 8.64
C MET A 40 -15.46 5.68 8.52
N ALA A 41 -16.26 4.79 7.94
CA ALA A 41 -15.84 3.45 7.55
C ALA A 41 -14.82 3.59 6.41
N ALA A 42 -13.67 2.93 6.56
CA ALA A 42 -12.67 2.90 5.50
C ALA A 42 -13.28 2.25 4.24
N PRO A 43 -13.00 2.77 3.02
CA PRO A 43 -13.50 2.18 1.79
C PRO A 43 -13.13 0.69 1.67
N PRO A 44 -13.94 -0.16 1.02
CA PRO A 44 -13.68 -1.59 0.98
C PRO A 44 -12.45 -1.92 0.11
N LEU A 45 -11.71 -2.95 0.51
CA LEU A 45 -10.71 -3.57 -0.36
C LEU A 45 -11.42 -4.35 -1.48
N MET A 46 -11.21 -3.95 -2.73
CA MET A 46 -11.80 -4.62 -3.89
C MET A 46 -10.89 -5.74 -4.39
N ILE A 47 -11.45 -6.93 -4.60
CA ILE A 47 -10.74 -8.11 -5.10
C ILE A 47 -11.51 -8.71 -6.28
N LYS A 48 -10.81 -8.96 -7.39
CA LYS A 48 -11.30 -9.72 -8.55
C LYS A 48 -10.55 -11.04 -8.62
N ARG A 49 -11.27 -12.16 -8.63
CA ARG A 49 -10.71 -13.47 -8.98
C ARG A 49 -10.48 -13.56 -10.49
N LEU A 50 -9.34 -14.10 -10.89
CA LEU A 50 -8.91 -14.31 -12.28
C LEU A 50 -9.08 -15.78 -12.71
N SER A 51 -9.25 -16.69 -11.76
CA SER A 51 -9.56 -18.11 -11.98
C SER A 51 -10.47 -18.66 -10.87
N GLU A 52 -10.96 -19.88 -11.04
CA GLU A 52 -11.74 -20.60 -10.03
C GLU A 52 -10.89 -21.01 -8.81
N LYS A 53 -9.57 -21.18 -9.00
CA LYS A 53 -8.60 -21.56 -7.97
C LYS A 53 -8.24 -20.42 -7.03
N ALA A 54 -8.47 -19.19 -7.47
CA ALA A 54 -8.28 -17.98 -6.67
C ALA A 54 -9.16 -18.01 -5.41
N ARG A 55 -8.55 -17.76 -4.25
CA ARG A 55 -9.26 -17.60 -2.96
C ARG A 55 -9.26 -16.13 -2.56
N LEU A 56 -10.37 -15.65 -2.04
CA LEU A 56 -10.45 -14.29 -1.49
C LEU A 56 -9.55 -14.18 -0.25
N PRO A 57 -8.79 -13.08 -0.08
CA PRO A 57 -8.02 -12.83 1.13
C PRO A 57 -8.90 -12.86 2.39
N THR A 58 -8.42 -13.47 3.48
CA THR A 58 -9.19 -13.56 4.74
C THR A 58 -8.38 -13.06 5.94
N ARG A 59 -9.04 -12.55 6.98
CA ARG A 59 -8.35 -12.17 8.22
C ARG A 59 -8.39 -13.32 9.21
N GLY A 60 -7.23 -13.67 9.78
CA GLY A 60 -7.13 -14.76 10.75
C GLY A 60 -7.77 -14.49 12.13
N SER A 61 -8.08 -13.23 12.44
CA SER A 61 -8.81 -12.83 13.65
C SER A 61 -9.44 -11.44 13.48
N ALA A 62 -10.29 -11.03 14.43
CA ALA A 62 -10.95 -9.71 14.42
C ALA A 62 -9.96 -8.53 14.41
N PHE A 63 -8.76 -8.71 15.00
CA PHE A 63 -7.70 -7.71 15.10
C PHE A 63 -6.46 -8.05 14.26
N ALA A 64 -6.54 -9.03 13.35
CA ALA A 64 -5.45 -9.32 12.43
C ALA A 64 -5.21 -8.09 11.52
N ALA A 65 -3.96 -7.63 11.49
CA ALA A 65 -3.53 -6.48 10.69
C ALA A 65 -3.51 -6.79 9.19
N GLY A 66 -3.23 -8.05 8.83
CA GLY A 66 -3.16 -8.51 7.45
C GLY A 66 -4.27 -9.49 7.06
N TYR A 67 -4.50 -9.58 5.75
CA TYR A 67 -5.32 -10.61 5.11
C TYR A 67 -4.41 -11.71 4.58
N ASP A 68 -4.58 -12.95 5.04
CA ASP A 68 -3.87 -14.13 4.50
C ASP A 68 -4.12 -14.22 2.96
N ILE A 69 -3.03 -14.34 2.20
CA ILE A 69 -3.02 -14.50 0.74
C ILE A 69 -2.71 -15.95 0.38
N TYR A 70 -3.43 -16.48 -0.60
CA TYR A 70 -3.43 -17.88 -0.99
C TYR A 70 -2.73 -18.11 -2.33
N ALA A 71 -2.03 -19.23 -2.46
CA ALA A 71 -1.52 -19.72 -3.74
C ALA A 71 -2.65 -20.28 -4.61
N SER A 72 -2.66 -19.97 -5.91
CA SER A 72 -3.61 -20.52 -6.90
C SER A 72 -3.13 -21.81 -7.57
N LYS A 73 -1.85 -22.16 -7.41
CA LYS A 73 -1.25 -23.38 -7.99
C LYS A 73 -0.01 -23.84 -7.21
N PRO A 74 0.41 -25.11 -7.33
CA PRO A 74 1.64 -25.59 -6.73
C PRO A 74 2.88 -24.83 -7.23
N THR A 75 3.83 -24.52 -6.34
CA THR A 75 5.09 -23.84 -6.66
C THR A 75 6.18 -24.33 -5.71
N VAL A 76 7.41 -24.56 -6.19
CA VAL A 76 8.57 -24.84 -5.33
C VAL A 76 9.39 -23.56 -5.19
N ILE A 77 9.78 -23.21 -3.97
CA ILE A 77 10.75 -22.14 -3.67
C ILE A 77 12.10 -22.83 -3.39
N PRO A 78 13.07 -22.80 -4.32
CA PRO A 78 14.31 -23.57 -4.17
C PRO A 78 15.10 -23.18 -2.92
N ALA A 79 15.82 -24.13 -2.33
CA ALA A 79 16.81 -23.88 -1.29
C ALA A 79 17.75 -22.73 -1.69
N ARG A 80 18.01 -21.80 -0.75
CA ARG A 80 18.79 -20.56 -0.98
C ARG A 80 18.31 -19.70 -2.16
N GLY A 81 17.07 -19.91 -2.64
CA GLY A 81 16.53 -19.35 -3.86
C GLY A 81 15.31 -18.45 -3.67
N LYS A 82 14.61 -18.20 -4.78
CA LYS A 82 13.38 -17.39 -4.83
C LYS A 82 12.46 -17.85 -5.94
N ALA A 83 11.15 -17.69 -5.77
CA ALA A 83 10.17 -17.89 -6.82
C ALA A 83 8.94 -16.98 -6.65
N LEU A 84 8.20 -16.79 -7.75
CA LEU A 84 6.91 -16.10 -7.75
C LEU A 84 5.79 -17.13 -7.59
N VAL A 85 4.99 -16.97 -6.53
CA VAL A 85 3.77 -17.73 -6.31
C VAL A 85 2.59 -16.96 -6.91
N ASP A 86 1.81 -17.64 -7.75
CA ASP A 86 0.58 -17.09 -8.31
C ASP A 86 -0.56 -17.13 -7.29
N THR A 87 -1.43 -16.13 -7.31
CA THR A 87 -2.59 -16.00 -6.40
C THR A 87 -3.93 -15.98 -7.13
N ASP A 88 -3.88 -15.80 -8.45
CA ASP A 88 -5.00 -15.55 -9.36
C ASP A 88 -6.00 -14.48 -8.87
N ILE A 89 -5.54 -13.48 -8.10
CA ILE A 89 -6.33 -12.28 -7.77
C ILE A 89 -5.74 -11.02 -8.41
N SER A 90 -6.63 -10.08 -8.76
CA SER A 90 -6.34 -8.66 -8.94
C SER A 90 -7.03 -7.88 -7.84
N MET A 91 -6.53 -6.69 -7.51
CA MET A 91 -7.06 -5.88 -6.41
C MET A 91 -7.15 -4.39 -6.75
N ALA A 92 -7.87 -3.64 -5.93
CA ALA A 92 -7.74 -2.20 -5.82
C ALA A 92 -7.72 -1.80 -4.34
N CYS A 93 -6.63 -1.19 -3.89
CA CYS A 93 -6.48 -0.70 -2.52
C CYS A 93 -7.40 0.51 -2.29
N PRO A 94 -7.90 0.73 -1.06
CA PRO A 94 -8.54 1.98 -0.68
C PRO A 94 -7.62 3.19 -0.94
N PRO A 95 -8.15 4.35 -1.36
CA PRO A 95 -7.37 5.58 -1.52
C PRO A 95 -6.60 5.96 -0.24
N GLY A 96 -5.39 6.50 -0.41
CA GLY A 96 -4.49 6.81 0.71
C GLY A 96 -3.83 5.57 1.35
N THR A 97 -3.92 4.40 0.71
CA THR A 97 -3.21 3.19 1.14
C THR A 97 -2.49 2.50 -0.02
N TYR A 98 -1.44 1.74 0.30
CA TYR A 98 -0.90 0.72 -0.60
C TYR A 98 -1.03 -0.66 0.05
N GLY A 99 -0.92 -1.71 -0.76
CA GLY A 99 -0.93 -3.08 -0.28
C GLY A 99 0.49 -3.57 -0.01
N ARG A 100 0.88 -3.73 1.26
CA ARG A 100 2.14 -4.40 1.61
C ARG A 100 1.95 -5.90 1.71
N ILE A 101 2.66 -6.67 0.90
CA ILE A 101 2.87 -8.10 1.12
C ILE A 101 3.91 -8.27 2.23
N ALA A 102 3.50 -8.94 3.30
CA ALA A 102 4.28 -9.18 4.51
C ALA A 102 4.45 -10.69 4.75
N PRO A 103 5.55 -11.11 5.41
CA PRO A 103 5.80 -12.52 5.68
C PRO A 103 4.83 -13.03 6.75
N ARG A 104 4.52 -14.33 6.68
CA ARG A 104 3.75 -15.02 7.73
C ARG A 104 4.75 -15.58 8.74
N SER A 105 4.63 -15.19 10.02
CA SER A 105 5.59 -15.54 11.08
C SER A 105 5.85 -17.05 11.19
N GLY A 106 4.84 -17.89 10.94
CA GLY A 106 4.98 -19.35 10.92
C GLY A 106 5.83 -19.88 9.76
N LEU A 107 5.84 -19.22 8.60
CA LEU A 107 6.71 -19.60 7.48
C LEU A 107 8.14 -19.11 7.69
N ALA A 108 8.31 -17.88 8.17
CA ALA A 108 9.61 -17.33 8.51
C ALA A 108 10.32 -18.15 9.60
N SER A 109 9.64 -18.48 10.71
CA SER A 109 10.25 -19.18 11.84
C SER A 109 10.50 -20.68 11.62
N LYS A 110 9.69 -21.36 10.79
CA LYS A 110 9.78 -22.83 10.62
C LYS A 110 10.47 -23.27 9.33
N HIS A 111 10.43 -22.43 8.29
CA HIS A 111 10.92 -22.77 6.95
C HIS A 111 11.92 -21.73 6.40
N PHE A 112 12.23 -20.68 7.19
CA PHE A 112 13.12 -19.58 6.79
C PHE A 112 12.69 -18.87 5.50
N ILE A 113 11.36 -18.74 5.32
CA ILE A 113 10.73 -18.09 4.18
C ILE A 113 10.42 -16.63 4.48
N ASP A 114 10.83 -15.73 3.58
CA ASP A 114 10.51 -14.29 3.64
C ASP A 114 9.84 -13.81 2.35
N THR A 115 9.22 -12.62 2.38
CA THR A 115 8.55 -12.00 1.23
C THR A 115 9.38 -10.87 0.63
N GLY A 116 9.61 -10.92 -0.69
CA GLY A 116 10.35 -9.90 -1.43
C GLY A 116 9.48 -8.86 -2.12
N ALA A 117 10.09 -7.71 -2.44
CA ALA A 117 9.48 -6.53 -3.08
C ALA A 117 8.26 -5.98 -2.32
N GLY A 118 7.10 -6.61 -2.50
CA GLY A 118 5.96 -6.51 -1.60
C GLY A 118 5.19 -5.19 -1.58
N VAL A 119 5.49 -4.23 -2.44
CA VAL A 119 4.66 -3.04 -2.66
C VAL A 119 3.65 -3.34 -3.76
N ILE A 120 2.35 -3.16 -3.47
CA ILE A 120 1.27 -3.19 -4.46
C ILE A 120 0.60 -1.82 -4.46
N ASP A 121 0.79 -1.09 -5.56
CA ASP A 121 0.26 0.26 -5.74
C ASP A 121 -1.27 0.29 -5.83
N ALA A 122 -1.88 1.40 -5.43
CA ALA A 122 -3.34 1.52 -5.33
C ALA A 122 -4.04 1.48 -6.71
N ASP A 123 -3.33 1.81 -7.79
CA ASP A 123 -3.76 1.80 -9.18
C ASP A 123 -3.37 0.51 -9.93
N TYR A 124 -2.57 -0.38 -9.33
CA TYR A 124 -2.23 -1.68 -9.94
C TYR A 124 -3.49 -2.54 -10.12
N ARG A 125 -3.76 -2.98 -11.36
CA ARG A 125 -4.90 -3.87 -11.71
C ARG A 125 -4.48 -5.21 -12.31
N GLY A 126 -3.18 -5.49 -12.38
CA GLY A 126 -2.66 -6.78 -12.85
C GLY A 126 -2.89 -7.92 -11.85
N GLN A 127 -2.34 -9.09 -12.15
CA GLN A 127 -2.35 -10.23 -11.22
C GLN A 127 -1.37 -9.96 -10.07
N VAL A 128 -1.82 -10.13 -8.83
CA VAL A 128 -0.95 -10.14 -7.66
C VAL A 128 -0.13 -11.44 -7.65
N LYS A 129 1.19 -11.32 -7.55
CA LYS A 129 2.10 -12.46 -7.38
C LYS A 129 2.93 -12.23 -6.13
N ILE A 130 3.23 -13.30 -5.40
CA ILE A 130 3.99 -13.24 -4.15
C ILE A 130 5.41 -13.72 -4.43
N LEU A 131 6.37 -12.80 -4.35
CA LEU A 131 7.78 -13.16 -4.39
C LEU A 131 8.18 -13.72 -3.02
N LEU A 132 8.54 -15.00 -2.97
CA LEU A 132 9.11 -15.63 -1.78
C LEU A 132 10.61 -15.83 -1.94
N PHE A 133 11.36 -15.53 -0.89
CA PHE A 133 12.74 -15.94 -0.68
C PHE A 133 12.77 -17.14 0.26
N ASN A 134 13.64 -18.10 -0.02
CA ASN A 134 13.92 -19.23 0.87
C ASN A 134 15.37 -19.15 1.33
N HIS A 135 15.56 -18.85 2.61
CA HIS A 135 16.88 -18.74 3.23
C HIS A 135 17.32 -20.04 3.92
N SER A 136 16.59 -21.15 3.75
CA SER A 136 16.98 -22.47 4.25
C SER A 136 17.77 -23.27 3.20
N GLU A 137 18.33 -24.41 3.62
CA GLU A 137 19.04 -25.38 2.77
C GLU A 137 18.10 -26.43 2.14
N ALA A 138 16.78 -26.32 2.35
CA ALA A 138 15.79 -27.26 1.83
C ALA A 138 14.77 -26.55 0.93
N ASP A 139 14.34 -27.21 -0.15
CA ASP A 139 13.27 -26.71 -0.99
C ASP A 139 11.96 -26.58 -0.21
N PHE A 140 11.22 -25.48 -0.43
CA PHE A 140 9.92 -25.26 0.19
C PHE A 140 8.80 -25.40 -0.83
N SER A 141 8.00 -26.45 -0.67
CA SER A 141 6.84 -26.74 -1.54
C SER A 141 5.60 -25.99 -1.06
N VAL A 142 5.07 -25.13 -1.93
CA VAL A 142 3.76 -24.49 -1.80
C VAL A 142 2.72 -25.32 -2.57
N SER A 143 1.61 -25.64 -1.93
CA SER A 143 0.45 -26.30 -2.54
C SER A 143 -0.62 -25.28 -2.97
N GLU A 144 -1.51 -25.68 -3.86
CA GLU A 144 -2.70 -24.89 -4.19
C GLU A 144 -3.56 -24.66 -2.93
N GLY A 145 -3.92 -23.41 -2.67
CA GLY A 145 -4.70 -23.02 -1.51
C GLY A 145 -3.90 -22.83 -0.21
N ASP A 146 -2.57 -22.99 -0.23
CA ASP A 146 -1.72 -22.64 0.92
C ASP A 146 -1.66 -21.13 1.15
N ARG A 147 -1.57 -20.74 2.42
CA ARG A 147 -1.43 -19.34 2.84
C ARG A 147 0.05 -18.94 2.82
N VAL A 148 0.47 -18.18 1.82
CA VAL A 148 1.88 -17.91 1.51
C VAL A 148 2.40 -16.57 2.03
N ALA A 149 1.54 -15.56 2.11
CA ALA A 149 1.87 -14.25 2.65
C ALA A 149 0.64 -13.62 3.34
N GLN A 150 0.79 -12.43 3.91
CA GLN A 150 -0.35 -11.63 4.34
C GLN A 150 -0.27 -10.23 3.73
N LEU A 151 -1.40 -9.72 3.23
CA LEU A 151 -1.55 -8.35 2.72
C LEU A 151 -1.92 -7.41 3.86
N VAL A 152 -1.10 -6.41 4.15
CA VAL A 152 -1.40 -5.32 5.08
C VAL A 152 -1.74 -4.07 4.27
N LEU A 153 -2.85 -3.40 4.58
CA LEU A 153 -3.18 -2.11 3.98
C LEU A 153 -2.52 -0.99 4.80
N GLU A 154 -1.44 -0.43 4.28
CA GLU A 154 -0.68 0.60 4.97
C GLU A 154 -1.06 1.99 4.47
N ARG A 155 -1.41 2.87 5.41
CA ARG A 155 -1.74 4.27 5.13
C ARG A 155 -0.48 5.04 4.79
N ILE A 156 -0.54 5.83 3.72
CA ILE A 156 0.58 6.63 3.21
C ILE A 156 0.10 8.03 2.85
N TYR A 157 1.06 8.96 2.80
CA TYR A 157 0.90 10.25 2.15
C TYR A 157 1.75 10.26 0.87
N THR A 158 1.22 10.84 -0.19
CA THR A 158 1.91 11.07 -1.47
C THR A 158 1.93 12.57 -1.77
N PRO A 159 2.69 13.38 -1.00
CA PRO A 159 2.83 14.81 -1.25
C PRO A 159 3.67 15.08 -2.50
N GLU A 160 3.61 16.31 -3.01
CA GLU A 160 4.58 16.79 -4.00
C GLU A 160 5.98 16.86 -3.39
N VAL A 161 7.00 16.55 -4.19
CA VAL A 161 8.40 16.66 -3.78
C VAL A 161 8.88 18.09 -4.05
N VAL A 162 9.33 18.77 -3.00
CA VAL A 162 9.86 20.14 -3.07
C VAL A 162 11.34 20.12 -2.74
N GLU A 163 12.17 20.61 -3.66
CA GLU A 163 13.60 20.80 -3.45
C GLU A 163 13.87 22.09 -2.65
N VAL A 164 14.78 22.03 -1.68
CA VAL A 164 15.15 23.15 -0.81
C VAL A 164 16.67 23.22 -0.67
N ALA A 165 17.21 24.43 -0.43
CA ALA A 165 18.65 24.63 -0.26
C ALA A 165 19.20 24.00 1.02
N GLU A 166 18.44 24.05 2.11
CA GLU A 166 18.81 23.54 3.43
C GLU A 166 17.58 22.90 4.12
N LEU A 167 17.83 21.97 5.04
CA LEU A 167 16.81 21.34 5.89
C LEU A 167 16.95 21.87 7.32
N GLU A 168 15.85 21.90 8.08
CA GLU A 168 15.89 22.23 9.50
C GLU A 168 16.73 21.23 10.32
N ASP A 169 17.51 21.75 11.26
CA ASP A 169 18.26 20.93 12.21
C ASP A 169 17.32 20.06 13.07
N SER A 170 17.78 18.85 13.40
CA SER A 170 17.06 17.96 14.30
C SER A 170 17.99 17.34 15.35
N VAL A 171 17.43 16.96 16.49
CA VAL A 171 18.16 16.28 17.60
C VAL A 171 18.91 15.02 17.13
N ARG A 172 18.48 14.39 16.03
CA ARG A 172 19.13 13.22 15.45
C ARG A 172 20.25 13.57 14.45
N GLY A 173 20.15 14.70 13.77
CA GLY A 173 21.06 15.11 12.69
C GLY A 173 21.32 13.97 11.68
N ALA A 174 22.58 13.81 11.28
CA ALA A 174 23.03 12.75 10.38
C ALA A 174 23.13 11.34 11.02
N GLY A 175 22.64 11.13 12.25
CA GLY A 175 22.83 9.88 13.01
C GLY A 175 22.02 8.68 12.50
N GLY A 176 22.65 7.80 11.72
CA GLY A 176 22.07 6.55 11.19
C GLY A 176 22.66 5.24 11.75
N PHE A 177 22.26 4.11 11.19
CA PHE A 177 22.96 2.81 11.25
C PHE A 177 23.44 2.34 12.64
N GLY A 178 22.59 2.46 13.66
CA GLY A 178 22.92 2.04 15.03
C GLY A 178 23.54 3.13 15.92
N SER A 179 23.51 4.41 15.50
CA SER A 179 23.93 5.57 16.29
C SER A 179 23.34 5.68 17.70
N THR A 180 22.23 5.00 17.99
CA THR A 180 21.58 4.95 19.32
C THR A 180 21.85 3.66 20.10
N ALA A 181 22.62 2.72 19.56
CA ALA A 181 22.94 1.47 20.22
C ALA A 181 23.93 1.71 21.37
N ARG A 182 23.55 1.34 22.60
CA ARG A 182 24.52 1.19 23.69
C ARG A 182 25.44 -0.01 23.40
N PRO A 183 26.73 0.04 23.75
CA PRO A 183 27.58 -1.15 23.70
C PRO A 183 26.92 -2.28 24.48
N LEU A 184 26.77 -3.45 23.87
CA LEU A 184 26.37 -4.65 24.58
C LEU A 184 27.44 -4.91 25.66
N MET A 185 27.06 -4.78 26.94
CA MET A 185 27.96 -5.13 28.04
C MET A 185 28.32 -6.61 27.90
N GLY A 186 29.57 -6.88 27.52
CA GLY A 186 30.11 -8.24 27.48
C GLY A 186 30.00 -8.93 28.84
N PRO A 187 30.04 -10.26 28.88
CA PRO A 187 29.96 -11.01 30.13
C PRO A 187 31.01 -10.50 31.11
N ARG A 188 30.58 -10.07 32.31
CA ARG A 188 31.48 -9.64 33.38
C ARG A 188 32.49 -10.76 33.64
N THR A 189 33.76 -10.51 33.34
CA THR A 189 34.85 -11.39 33.76
C THR A 189 34.87 -11.41 35.29
N VAL A 190 34.37 -12.48 35.88
CA VAL A 190 34.53 -12.74 37.31
C VAL A 190 36.01 -12.98 37.54
N LEU A 191 36.73 -12.01 38.10
CA LEU A 191 38.11 -12.22 38.49
C LEU A 191 38.16 -13.39 39.50
N PRO A 192 39.07 -14.36 39.34
CA PRO A 192 39.24 -15.42 40.32
C PRO A 192 39.65 -14.81 41.67
N PRO A 193 39.22 -15.40 42.80
CA PRO A 193 39.59 -14.91 44.12
C PRO A 193 41.11 -14.95 44.27
N ARG A 194 41.70 -13.83 44.71
CA ARG A 194 43.14 -13.77 45.00
C ARG A 194 43.50 -14.86 46.00
N GLN A 195 44.34 -15.81 45.60
CA GLN A 195 44.99 -16.72 46.55
C GLN A 195 45.78 -15.87 47.54
N ARG A 196 45.47 -15.99 48.83
CA ARG A 196 46.34 -15.49 49.88
C ARG A 196 47.56 -16.40 49.93
N SER A 197 48.74 -15.84 49.62
CA SER A 197 50.00 -16.47 50.03
C SER A 197 50.02 -16.62 51.55
N ARG A 198 50.71 -17.67 52.01
CA ARG A 198 50.83 -18.03 53.44
C ARG A 198 51.50 -16.93 54.26
#